data_AF-A0A7D6V9N8-F1
#
_entry.id   AF-A0A7D6V9N8-F1
#
_cell.length_a   1.000
_cell.length_b   1.000
_cell.length_c   1.000
_cell.angle_alpha   90.00
_cell.angle_beta   90.00
_cell.angle_gamma   90.00
#
_symmetry.space_group_name_H-M   'P 1'
#
loop_
_entity.id
_entity.type
_entity.pdbx_description
1 polymer ?
#
loop_
_entity_poly.entity_id
_entity_poly.type
_entity_poly.pdbx_seq_one_letter_code
_entity_poly.pdbx_strand_id
1 'polypeptide(L)'
;MRRTVGSLLFAAAALGAVGCVANPPAPQKVSVSESVASLGRATLPDDLHGRTVQLTYDSGAGGTLTFAADGRSLTYVAADSGRKTVAPAAIESIGAGSFLVTWADEDSGVVISQVQDYRTGQVTGTWSRRAEGSGPFTIQTRTGSVSLTD
;
A
#
# COMPACT_ATOMS: atom_id res chain seq x y z
N MET A 1 -21.47 50.70 -41.90
CA MET A 1 -22.42 51.84 -41.99
C MET A 1 -23.43 51.71 -40.86
N ARG A 2 -23.49 52.72 -39.96
CA ARG A 2 -24.63 53.11 -39.08
C ARG A 2 -25.11 52.08 -38.02
N ARG A 3 -25.45 52.40 -36.76
CA ARG A 3 -25.60 53.63 -35.94
C ARG A 3 -25.62 53.16 -34.46
N THR A 4 -24.87 53.69 -33.49
CA THR A 4 -24.96 54.97 -32.72
C THR A 4 -26.13 55.13 -31.73
N VAL A 5 -25.76 55.53 -30.49
CA VAL A 5 -26.50 56.28 -29.41
C VAL A 5 -27.56 55.49 -28.63
N GLY A 6 -27.73 55.55 -27.31
CA GLY A 6 -27.34 56.41 -26.17
C GLY A 6 -28.27 55.98 -24.99
N SER A 7 -28.26 56.44 -23.76
CA SER A 7 -27.82 57.68 -23.15
C SER A 7 -27.91 57.52 -21.61
N LEU A 8 -26.97 58.17 -20.91
CA LEU A 8 -27.10 58.97 -19.69
C LEU A 8 -28.08 58.54 -18.57
N LEU A 9 -27.56 58.48 -17.34
CA LEU A 9 -28.17 59.20 -16.21
C LEU A 9 -27.08 59.69 -15.22
N PHE A 10 -27.28 60.93 -14.81
CA PHE A 10 -26.51 61.77 -13.89
C PHE A 10 -26.52 61.26 -12.44
N ALA A 11 -25.46 61.56 -11.68
CA ALA A 11 -25.47 62.58 -10.61
C ALA A 11 -24.28 62.41 -9.65
N ALA A 12 -23.58 63.52 -9.42
CA ALA A 12 -22.53 63.67 -8.42
C ALA A 12 -23.11 63.98 -7.04
N ALA A 13 -22.45 63.53 -5.97
CA ALA A 13 -22.27 64.29 -4.72
C ALA A 13 -21.27 63.56 -3.80
N ALA A 14 -20.57 64.36 -3.00
CA ALA A 14 -19.26 64.10 -2.42
C ALA A 14 -19.28 63.67 -0.93
N LEU A 15 -18.05 63.48 -0.42
CA LEU A 15 -17.56 63.54 0.97
C LEU A 15 -17.46 62.23 1.76
N GLY A 16 -16.28 62.03 2.35
CA GLY A 16 -16.07 61.10 3.46
C GLY A 16 -14.66 60.52 3.50
N ALA A 17 -13.67 61.31 3.95
CA ALA A 17 -12.39 60.76 4.36
C ALA A 17 -12.57 60.02 5.70
N VAL A 18 -12.25 58.73 5.76
CA VAL A 18 -11.70 58.09 6.96
C VAL A 18 -10.76 56.97 6.51
N GLY A 19 -9.47 57.14 6.80
CA GLY A 19 -8.51 56.08 6.66
C GLY A 19 -8.81 54.98 7.66
N CYS A 20 -9.07 53.78 7.15
CA CYS A 20 -8.88 52.53 7.87
C CYS A 20 -8.09 51.64 6.94
N VAL A 21 -6.76 51.77 6.94
CA VAL A 21 -5.89 50.70 6.44
C VAL A 21 -6.19 49.52 7.34
N ALA A 22 -6.98 48.58 6.86
CA ALA A 22 -7.13 47.28 7.49
C ALA A 22 -5.72 46.70 7.57
N ASN A 23 -5.15 46.68 8.77
CA ASN A 23 -3.91 45.98 9.06
C ASN A 23 -4.16 44.50 8.70
N PRO A 24 -3.56 43.96 7.64
CA PRO A 24 -3.73 42.54 7.36
C PRO A 24 -3.16 41.77 8.54
N PRO A 25 -3.83 40.70 9.02
CA PRO A 25 -3.25 39.87 10.07
C PRO A 25 -1.88 39.41 9.61
N ALA A 26 -0.88 39.52 10.50
CA ALA A 26 0.47 39.05 10.21
C ALA A 26 0.39 37.63 9.64
N PRO A 27 1.11 37.32 8.54
CA PRO A 27 1.07 35.98 7.97
C PRO A 27 1.42 35.00 9.08
N GLN A 28 0.45 34.15 9.43
CA GLN A 28 0.70 33.05 10.33
C GLN A 28 1.74 32.17 9.63
N LYS A 29 3.00 32.31 10.06
CA LYS A 29 4.02 31.31 9.78
C LYS A 29 3.53 30.05 10.48
N VAL A 30 2.83 29.21 9.73
CA VAL A 30 2.54 27.84 10.15
C VAL A 30 3.90 27.25 10.45
N SER A 31 4.19 27.07 11.73
CA SER A 31 5.34 26.31 12.17
C SER A 31 5.05 24.87 11.78
N VAL A 32 5.40 24.49 10.55
CA VAL A 32 5.50 23.10 10.11
C VAL A 32 6.78 22.55 10.72
N SER A 33 6.86 22.53 12.03
CA SER A 33 8.03 22.09 12.79
C SER A 33 7.63 21.80 14.22
N GLU A 34 6.62 20.96 14.43
CA GLU A 34 6.42 20.25 15.70
C GLU A 34 5.31 19.21 15.50
N SER A 35 5.60 17.95 15.82
CA SER A 35 4.72 16.76 15.76
C SER A 35 4.87 15.79 14.57
N VAL A 36 6.06 15.70 13.97
CA VAL A 36 6.55 14.39 13.49
C VAL A 36 7.86 14.05 14.21
N ALA A 37 7.90 14.31 15.51
CA ALA A 37 8.90 13.71 16.37
C ALA A 37 8.51 12.23 16.57
N SER A 38 9.19 11.36 15.83
CA SER A 38 9.47 9.99 16.23
C SER A 38 8.29 9.04 16.42
N LEU A 39 7.47 8.85 15.37
CA LEU A 39 7.06 7.49 15.04
C LEU A 39 8.12 6.98 14.08
N GLY A 40 9.03 6.15 14.56
CA GLY A 40 10.12 5.61 13.76
C GLY A 40 9.56 5.11 12.43
N ARG A 41 10.07 5.64 11.31
CA ARG A 41 9.84 5.04 10.00
C ARG A 41 10.34 3.60 10.16
N ALA A 42 9.42 2.64 10.29
CA ALA A 42 9.78 1.24 10.40
C ALA A 42 10.75 0.97 9.25
N THR A 43 11.97 0.56 9.61
CA THR A 43 13.02 0.34 8.61
C THR A 43 12.49 -0.73 7.66
N LEU A 44 12.37 -0.38 6.39
CA LEU A 44 11.92 -1.33 5.39
C LEU A 44 12.92 -2.50 5.36
N PRO A 45 12.44 -3.75 5.25
CA PRO A 45 13.33 -4.88 5.09
C PRO A 45 14.09 -4.78 3.76
N ASP A 46 15.41 -4.98 3.83
CA ASP A 46 16.26 -5.15 2.64
C ASP A 46 16.17 -6.59 2.09
N ASP A 47 15.91 -7.56 2.97
CA ASP A 47 15.62 -8.96 2.66
C ASP A 47 14.60 -9.56 3.64
N LEU A 48 14.13 -10.77 3.35
CA LEU A 48 13.19 -11.51 4.19
C LEU A 48 13.85 -12.68 4.95
N HIS A 49 15.17 -12.82 4.94
CA HIS A 49 15.84 -14.00 5.49
C HIS A 49 15.66 -14.10 7.00
N GLY A 50 15.14 -15.23 7.48
CA GLY A 50 14.85 -15.44 8.89
C GLY A 50 13.67 -14.63 9.44
N ARG A 51 12.97 -13.86 8.58
CA ARG A 51 11.85 -13.01 8.98
C ARG A 51 10.56 -13.80 9.15
N THR A 52 9.70 -13.31 10.04
CA THR A 52 8.34 -13.84 10.18
C THR A 52 7.32 -12.77 9.80
N VAL A 53 6.39 -13.16 8.94
CA VAL A 53 5.46 -12.28 8.27
C VAL A 53 4.05 -12.76 8.50
N GLN A 54 3.18 -11.85 8.89
CA GLN A 54 1.74 -12.09 8.98
C GLN A 54 1.06 -11.65 7.69
N LEU A 55 0.18 -12.51 7.19
CA LEU A 55 -0.68 -12.26 6.03
C LEU A 55 -2.15 -12.31 6.45
N THR A 56 -2.93 -11.37 5.93
CA THR A 56 -4.40 -11.40 5.99
C THR A 56 -4.92 -11.12 4.61
N TYR A 57 -5.89 -11.89 4.11
CA TYR A 57 -6.47 -11.67 2.78
C TYR A 57 -7.86 -11.06 2.88
N ASP A 58 -8.24 -10.23 1.91
CA ASP A 58 -9.58 -9.63 1.89
C ASP A 58 -10.68 -10.68 1.69
N SER A 59 -10.33 -11.80 1.05
CA SER A 59 -11.21 -12.96 0.87
C SER A 59 -11.38 -13.84 2.11
N GLY A 60 -10.65 -13.58 3.19
CA GLY A 60 -10.73 -14.36 4.43
C GLY A 60 -9.37 -14.68 5.04
N ALA A 61 -9.25 -15.84 5.67
CA ALA A 61 -8.06 -16.20 6.44
C ALA A 61 -6.78 -16.18 5.60
N GLY A 62 -5.75 -15.50 6.12
CA GLY A 62 -4.39 -15.60 5.63
C GLY A 62 -3.60 -16.63 6.44
N GLY A 63 -2.42 -16.24 6.91
CA GLY A 63 -1.54 -17.11 7.65
C GLY A 63 -0.24 -16.43 8.02
N THR A 64 0.67 -17.21 8.58
CA THR A 64 2.01 -16.76 8.94
C THR A 64 3.02 -17.40 7.99
N LEU A 65 3.94 -16.60 7.45
CA LEU A 65 5.12 -17.06 6.73
C LEU A 65 6.35 -16.87 7.61
N THR A 66 7.12 -17.93 7.81
CA THR A 66 8.46 -17.86 8.38
C THR A 66 9.45 -18.21 7.29
N PHE A 67 10.24 -17.23 6.87
CA PHE A 67 11.28 -17.40 5.88
C PHE A 67 12.54 -18.00 6.53
N ALA A 68 13.14 -18.98 5.87
CA ALA A 68 14.41 -19.52 6.35
C ALA A 68 15.54 -18.50 6.19
N ALA A 69 16.57 -18.62 7.03
CA ALA A 69 17.76 -17.76 6.97
C ALA A 69 18.58 -17.96 5.69
N ASP A 70 18.36 -19.07 4.96
CA ASP A 70 19.01 -19.36 3.68
C ASP A 70 18.39 -18.62 2.49
N GLY A 71 17.23 -17.97 2.67
CA GLY A 71 16.51 -17.27 1.61
C GLY A 71 15.89 -18.16 0.53
N ARG A 72 15.81 -19.47 0.74
CA ARG A 72 15.41 -20.46 -0.28
C ARG A 72 14.20 -21.29 0.09
N SER A 73 13.72 -21.14 1.32
CA SER A 73 12.56 -21.88 1.80
C SER A 73 11.72 -21.03 2.75
N LEU A 74 10.46 -21.42 2.88
CA LEU A 74 9.53 -20.83 3.84
C LEU A 74 8.71 -21.92 4.52
N THR A 75 8.23 -21.57 5.71
CA THR A 75 7.16 -22.28 6.40
C THR A 75 5.91 -21.41 6.34
N TYR A 76 4.82 -21.93 5.80
CA TYR A 76 3.50 -21.31 5.86
C TYR A 76 2.64 -22.02 6.90
N VAL A 77 1.97 -21.27 7.76
CA VAL A 77 0.95 -21.77 8.69
C VAL A 77 -0.36 -21.07 8.40
N ALA A 78 -1.35 -21.82 7.91
CA ALA A 78 -2.66 -21.29 7.60
C ALA A 78 -3.43 -20.88 8.87
N ALA A 79 -4.00 -19.68 8.91
CA ALA A 79 -4.65 -19.15 10.11
C ALA A 79 -5.98 -19.86 10.45
N ASP A 80 -6.67 -20.40 9.46
CA ASP A 80 -7.97 -21.06 9.62
C ASP A 80 -7.89 -22.51 10.14
N SER A 81 -6.84 -23.22 9.72
CA SER A 81 -6.71 -24.66 9.89
C SER A 81 -5.50 -25.04 10.73
N GLY A 82 -4.56 -24.11 10.94
CA GLY A 82 -3.25 -24.38 11.55
C GLY A 82 -2.37 -25.29 10.69
N ARG A 83 -2.78 -25.61 9.46
CA ARG A 83 -2.00 -26.48 8.57
C ARG A 83 -0.67 -25.83 8.26
N LYS A 84 0.39 -26.62 8.42
CA LYS A 84 1.78 -26.21 8.18
C LYS A 84 2.28 -26.79 6.87
N THR A 85 2.79 -25.94 5.99
CA THR A 85 3.49 -26.31 4.76
C THR A 85 4.92 -25.79 4.85
N VAL A 86 5.91 -26.64 4.57
CA VAL A 86 7.30 -26.21 4.37
C VAL A 86 7.62 -26.41 2.90
N ALA A 87 8.10 -25.38 2.22
CA ALA A 87 8.32 -25.43 0.79
C ALA A 87 9.58 -24.66 0.38
N PRO A 88 10.28 -25.11 -0.68
CA PRO A 88 11.18 -24.26 -1.44
C PRO A 88 10.44 -23.02 -1.93
N ALA A 89 11.11 -21.88 -1.90
CA ALA A 89 10.55 -20.61 -2.31
C ALA A 89 11.53 -19.82 -3.16
N ALA A 90 11.02 -19.15 -4.19
CA ALA A 90 11.71 -18.06 -4.86
C ALA A 90 11.31 -16.74 -4.18
N ILE A 91 12.31 -15.98 -3.75
CA ILE A 91 12.13 -14.70 -3.05
C ILE A 91 13.01 -13.69 -3.78
N GLU A 92 12.37 -12.77 -4.49
CA GLU A 92 13.05 -11.78 -5.30
C GLU A 92 12.71 -10.38 -4.82
N SER A 93 13.72 -9.55 -4.56
CA SER A 93 13.51 -8.13 -4.35
C SER A 93 13.14 -7.48 -5.69
N ILE A 94 11.98 -6.81 -5.74
CA ILE A 94 11.50 -6.12 -6.93
C ILE A 94 11.44 -4.59 -6.72
N GLY A 95 11.89 -4.14 -5.56
CA GLY A 95 11.94 -2.74 -5.15
C GLY A 95 12.25 -2.64 -3.66
N ALA A 96 12.60 -1.45 -3.19
CA ALA A 96 12.86 -1.22 -1.76
C ALA A 96 11.64 -1.62 -0.91
N GLY A 97 11.79 -2.60 -0.02
CA GLY A 97 10.70 -3.13 0.79
C GLY A 97 9.59 -3.82 0.00
N SER A 98 9.84 -4.28 -1.24
CA SER A 98 8.87 -4.99 -2.06
C SER A 98 9.46 -6.28 -2.62
N PHE A 99 8.76 -7.41 -2.41
CA PHE A 99 9.27 -8.74 -2.74
C PHE A 99 8.26 -9.55 -3.53
N LEU A 100 8.72 -10.22 -4.58
CA LEU A 100 7.98 -11.30 -5.23
C LEU A 100 8.32 -12.61 -4.53
N VAL A 101 7.32 -13.26 -3.94
CA VAL A 101 7.46 -14.52 -3.20
C VAL A 101 6.63 -15.59 -3.91
N THR A 102 7.28 -16.67 -4.34
CA THR A 102 6.61 -17.78 -5.03
C THR A 102 6.97 -19.12 -4.40
N TRP A 103 5.96 -19.95 -4.10
CA TRP A 103 6.15 -21.32 -3.61
C TRP A 103 5.01 -22.23 -4.07
N ALA A 104 5.23 -23.52 -3.97
CA ALA A 104 4.19 -24.53 -4.20
C ALA A 104 3.79 -25.16 -2.87
N ASP A 105 2.49 -25.33 -2.68
CA ASP A 105 1.94 -26.15 -1.61
C ASP A 105 1.70 -27.55 -2.15
N GLU A 106 2.64 -28.46 -1.87
CA GLU A 106 2.66 -29.82 -2.45
C GLU A 106 1.39 -30.60 -2.14
N ASP A 107 0.84 -30.46 -0.92
CA ASP A 107 -0.38 -31.17 -0.50
C ASP A 107 -1.59 -30.80 -1.36
N SER A 108 -1.73 -29.51 -1.72
CA SER A 108 -2.88 -29.01 -2.49
C SER A 108 -2.61 -28.94 -4.00
N GLY A 109 -1.34 -29.03 -4.40
CA GLY A 109 -0.86 -28.81 -5.77
C GLY A 109 -1.05 -27.36 -6.25
N VAL A 110 -1.24 -26.42 -5.32
CA VAL A 110 -1.41 -25.00 -5.64
C VAL A 110 -0.06 -24.33 -5.69
N VAL A 111 0.18 -23.53 -6.73
CA VAL A 111 1.31 -22.60 -6.80
C VAL A 111 0.82 -21.23 -6.39
N ILE A 112 1.51 -20.63 -5.41
CA ILE A 112 1.21 -19.31 -4.89
C ILE A 112 2.34 -18.37 -5.31
N SER A 113 1.99 -17.24 -5.92
CA SER A 113 2.94 -16.18 -6.26
C SER A 113 2.37 -14.84 -5.82
N GLN A 114 3.10 -14.10 -5.01
CA GLN A 114 2.59 -12.85 -4.42
C GLN A 114 3.65 -11.77 -4.37
N VAL A 115 3.22 -10.53 -4.63
CA VAL A 115 3.96 -9.32 -4.35
C VAL A 115 3.59 -8.85 -2.95
N GLN A 116 4.59 -8.75 -2.08
CA GLN A 116 4.48 -8.22 -0.73
C GLN A 116 5.15 -6.86 -0.69
N ASP A 117 4.38 -5.79 -0.47
CA ASP A 117 4.88 -4.42 -0.37
C ASP A 117 4.80 -3.93 1.07
N TYR A 118 5.94 -3.95 1.75
CA TYR A 118 6.09 -3.54 3.15
C TYR A 118 6.06 -2.02 3.34
N ARG A 119 6.13 -1.24 2.25
CA ARG A 119 5.96 0.23 2.32
C ARG A 119 4.50 0.60 2.54
N THR A 120 3.60 -0.18 1.94
CA THR A 120 2.15 0.05 1.97
C THR A 120 1.43 -0.94 2.89
N GLY A 121 2.12 -2.01 3.32
CA GLY A 121 1.53 -3.10 4.09
C GLY A 121 0.55 -3.92 3.29
N GLN A 122 0.70 -3.96 1.96
CA GLN A 122 -0.23 -4.63 1.04
C GLN A 122 0.40 -5.87 0.42
N VAL A 123 -0.43 -6.88 0.19
CA VAL A 123 -0.08 -8.07 -0.60
C VAL A 123 -1.07 -8.24 -1.74
N THR A 124 -0.56 -8.63 -2.90
CA THR A 124 -1.37 -9.06 -4.04
C THR A 124 -0.75 -10.32 -4.60
N GLY A 125 -1.53 -11.37 -4.81
CA GLY A 125 -1.01 -12.64 -5.30
C GLY A 125 -1.97 -13.42 -6.15
N THR A 126 -1.45 -14.49 -6.74
CA THR A 126 -2.18 -15.48 -7.52
C THR A 126 -2.03 -16.86 -6.91
N TRP A 127 -3.12 -17.62 -6.96
CA TRP A 127 -3.21 -19.03 -6.60
C TRP A 127 -3.56 -19.79 -7.86
N SER A 128 -2.60 -20.54 -8.36
CA SER A 128 -2.71 -21.28 -9.60
C SER A 128 -2.82 -22.77 -9.29
N ARG A 129 -3.91 -23.40 -9.70
CA ARG A 129 -4.11 -24.85 -9.54
C ARG A 129 -4.43 -25.46 -10.89
N ARG A 130 -3.85 -26.63 -11.17
CA ARG A 130 -4.23 -27.39 -12.36
C ARG A 130 -5.56 -28.08 -12.11
N ALA A 131 -6.49 -28.00 -13.06
CA ALA A 131 -7.65 -28.89 -13.09
C ALA A 131 -7.17 -30.35 -13.23
N GLU A 132 -7.90 -31.30 -12.67
CA GLU A 132 -7.45 -32.70 -12.53
C GLU A 132 -6.77 -33.27 -13.78
N GLY A 133 -5.69 -34.03 -13.56
CA GLY A 133 -4.87 -34.59 -14.63
C GLY A 133 -4.06 -33.52 -15.39
N SER A 134 -4.15 -33.53 -16.72
CA SER A 134 -3.48 -32.57 -17.61
C SER A 134 -4.37 -31.38 -17.98
N GLY A 135 -5.38 -31.08 -17.17
CA GLY A 135 -6.34 -30.00 -17.42
C GLY A 135 -5.72 -28.60 -17.40
N PRO A 136 -6.50 -27.57 -17.80
CA PRO A 136 -6.05 -26.18 -17.75
C PRO A 136 -5.80 -25.71 -16.31
N PHE A 137 -5.03 -24.64 -16.16
CA PHE A 137 -4.89 -23.97 -14.87
C PHE A 137 -6.10 -23.07 -14.59
N THR A 138 -6.61 -23.13 -13.36
CA THR A 138 -7.44 -22.08 -12.78
C THR A 138 -6.54 -21.15 -11.98
N ILE A 139 -6.69 -19.85 -12.20
CA ILE A 139 -5.92 -18.82 -11.52
C ILE A 139 -6.89 -17.93 -10.75
N GLN A 140 -6.65 -17.77 -9.46
CA GLN A 140 -7.37 -16.85 -8.59
C GLN A 140 -6.44 -15.74 -8.13
N THR A 141 -6.89 -14.49 -8.18
CA THR A 141 -6.17 -13.35 -7.60
C THR A 141 -6.73 -13.06 -6.21
N ARG A 142 -5.85 -12.75 -5.25
CA ARG A 142 -6.25 -12.24 -3.93
C ARG A 142 -5.40 -11.03 -3.56
N THR A 143 -6.01 -10.15 -2.79
CA THR A 143 -5.39 -8.97 -2.17
C THR A 143 -5.50 -9.07 -0.66
N GLY A 144 -4.73 -8.27 0.06
CA GLY A 144 -4.80 -8.20 1.51
C GLY A 144 -3.65 -7.42 2.11
N SER A 145 -3.38 -7.66 3.39
CA SER A 145 -2.31 -7.01 4.13
C SER A 145 -1.12 -7.92 4.44
N VAL A 146 0.04 -7.29 4.57
CA VAL A 146 1.31 -7.92 4.97
C VAL A 146 2.01 -7.08 6.03
N SER A 147 2.53 -7.73 7.06
CA SER A 147 3.33 -7.08 8.09
C SER A 147 4.40 -8.00 8.63
N LEU A 148 5.59 -7.46 8.91
CA LEU A 148 6.60 -8.12 9.74
C LEU A 148 6.08 -8.26 11.18
N THR A 149 6.54 -9.30 11.87
CA THR A 149 6.10 -9.62 13.25
C THR A 149 7.23 -9.61 14.27
N ASP A 150 8.45 -9.37 13.81
CA ASP A 150 9.71 -9.36 14.54
C ASP A 150 10.24 -7.96 14.84
#